data_AF-A0A650CV41-F1
#
_entry.id   AF-A0A650CV41-F1
#
_cell.length_a   1.000
_cell.length_b   1.000
_cell.length_c   1.000
_cell.angle_alpha   90.00
_cell.angle_beta   90.00
_cell.angle_gamma   90.00
#
_symmetry.space_group_name_H-M   'P 1'
#
loop_
_entity.id
_entity.type
_entity.pdbx_description
1 polymer ?
#
loop_
_entity_poly.entity_id
_entity_poly.type
_entity_poly.pdbx_seq_one_letter_code
_entity_poly.pdbx_strand_id
1 'polypeptide(L)'
;MDYIGLALKNGLDKEKAIYVYKILNGGYFMKLYYAKTPIIYELKNWPTLYLKKKKYFPKIASPEYNEAMQLLITLDIYSILGTSFRLLKTTLEKKRLEDELKKVYDKISETCNNENIFPCPMRTFDVNTNQDFEPFIQDLFEKRLRDQKADIMSTIEEIAYNSEFFEELKKEVNWLKAIKVENTIRGIALAGKLEEFLDNIQDIVYLLSSERTLYFDTLLLSNSIEDSIKKILEDGRKAIKNEINNEFSKDVNYIYALIRQQGSYI
;
A
#
# COMPACT_ATOMS: atom_id res chain seq x y z
N MET A 1 -16.34 -7.38 -11.15
CA MET A 1 -15.75 -7.16 -12.49
C MET A 1 -14.24 -7.22 -12.33
N ASP A 2 -13.50 -7.90 -13.19
CA ASP A 2 -12.02 -7.97 -13.12
C ASP A 2 -11.36 -7.00 -14.12
N TYR A 3 -10.04 -6.84 -14.04
CA TYR A 3 -9.28 -5.95 -14.94
C TYR A 3 -9.43 -6.36 -16.42
N ILE A 4 -9.49 -7.66 -16.72
CA ILE A 4 -9.64 -8.13 -18.12
C ILE A 4 -11.01 -7.75 -18.67
N GLY A 5 -12.07 -7.91 -17.89
CA GLY A 5 -13.41 -7.44 -18.23
C GLY A 5 -13.48 -5.93 -18.42
N LEU A 6 -12.76 -5.16 -17.60
CA LEU A 6 -12.62 -3.71 -17.79
C LEU A 6 -11.88 -3.38 -19.10
N ALA A 7 -10.79 -4.07 -19.40
CA ALA A 7 -10.02 -3.87 -20.62
C ALA A 7 -10.85 -4.15 -21.89
N LEU A 8 -11.60 -5.24 -21.91
CA LEU A 8 -12.51 -5.58 -23.01
C LEU A 8 -13.60 -4.51 -23.22
N LYS A 9 -14.14 -3.94 -22.14
CA LYS A 9 -15.10 -2.82 -22.22
C LYS A 9 -14.47 -1.53 -22.76
N ASN A 10 -13.14 -1.37 -22.67
CA ASN A 10 -12.39 -0.29 -23.31
C ASN A 10 -12.01 -0.58 -24.77
N GLY A 11 -12.44 -1.71 -25.34
CA GLY A 11 -12.07 -2.11 -26.69
C GLY A 11 -10.61 -2.53 -26.82
N LEU A 12 -9.95 -2.86 -25.70
CA LEU A 12 -8.58 -3.37 -25.72
C LEU A 12 -8.55 -4.86 -26.05
N ASP A 13 -7.53 -5.27 -26.79
CA ASP A 13 -7.29 -6.68 -27.08
C ASP A 13 -7.03 -7.49 -25.79
N LYS A 14 -7.70 -8.64 -25.71
CA LYS A 14 -7.65 -9.52 -24.53
C LYS A 14 -6.25 -10.01 -24.25
N GLU A 15 -5.51 -10.44 -25.26
CA GLU A 15 -4.18 -11.04 -25.10
C GLU A 15 -3.17 -9.99 -24.63
N LYS A 16 -3.27 -8.76 -25.17
CA LYS A 16 -2.43 -7.64 -24.75
C LYS A 16 -2.73 -7.22 -23.32
N ALA A 17 -4.00 -7.14 -22.93
CA ALA A 17 -4.40 -6.86 -21.55
C ALA A 17 -3.88 -7.95 -20.59
N ILE A 18 -4.05 -9.23 -20.92
CA ILE A 18 -3.53 -10.35 -20.13
C ILE A 18 -2.01 -10.27 -19.99
N TYR A 19 -1.30 -9.97 -21.08
CA TYR A 19 0.15 -9.86 -21.10
C TYR A 19 0.64 -8.77 -20.13
N VAL A 20 0.07 -7.57 -20.22
CA VAL A 20 0.41 -6.45 -19.34
C VAL A 20 0.10 -6.79 -17.89
N TYR A 21 -1.10 -7.30 -17.62
CA TYR A 21 -1.54 -7.68 -16.29
C TYR A 21 -0.59 -8.70 -15.65
N LYS A 22 -0.15 -9.72 -16.39
CA LYS A 22 0.81 -10.72 -15.90
C LYS A 22 2.17 -10.11 -15.59
N ILE A 23 2.71 -9.26 -16.48
CA ILE A 23 4.05 -8.68 -16.30
C ILE A 23 4.09 -7.72 -15.11
N LEU A 24 3.03 -6.93 -14.95
CA LEU A 24 2.87 -5.97 -13.87
C LEU A 24 2.25 -6.61 -12.61
N ASN A 25 2.25 -7.94 -12.51
CA ASN A 25 1.79 -8.70 -11.34
C ASN A 25 0.38 -8.30 -10.86
N GLY A 26 -0.50 -7.96 -11.79
CA GLY A 26 -1.88 -7.56 -11.51
C GLY A 26 -2.07 -6.13 -10.98
N GLY A 27 -1.00 -5.33 -10.89
CA GLY A 27 -1.07 -3.97 -10.34
C GLY A 27 -1.15 -3.92 -8.81
N TYR A 28 -1.31 -2.72 -8.27
CA TYR A 28 -1.49 -2.45 -6.86
C TYR A 28 -2.87 -2.84 -6.35
N PHE A 29 -3.94 -2.78 -7.15
CA PHE A 29 -5.26 -3.23 -6.71
C PHE A 29 -5.20 -4.67 -6.20
N MET A 30 -4.55 -5.57 -6.94
CA MET A 30 -4.40 -6.97 -6.53
C MET A 30 -3.56 -7.11 -5.27
N LYS A 31 -2.48 -6.33 -5.14
CA LYS A 31 -1.68 -6.31 -3.92
C LYS A 31 -2.49 -5.88 -2.72
N LEU A 32 -3.25 -4.79 -2.84
CA LEU A 32 -4.11 -4.27 -1.78
C LEU A 32 -5.23 -5.24 -1.43
N TYR A 33 -5.87 -5.85 -2.42
CA TYR A 33 -6.98 -6.78 -2.23
C TYR A 33 -6.56 -8.00 -1.40
N TYR A 34 -5.39 -8.58 -1.68
CA TYR A 34 -4.86 -9.74 -0.97
C TYR A 34 -3.93 -9.42 0.21
N ALA A 35 -3.61 -8.15 0.45
CA ALA A 35 -2.75 -7.74 1.55
C ALA A 35 -3.33 -8.15 2.91
N LYS A 36 -2.45 -8.45 3.86
CA LYS A 36 -2.81 -8.44 5.29
C LYS A 36 -2.82 -7.00 5.80
N THR A 37 -3.52 -6.77 6.91
CA THR A 37 -3.55 -5.48 7.59
C THR A 37 -2.14 -5.09 8.10
N PRO A 38 -1.71 -3.82 7.99
CA PRO A 38 -2.38 -2.72 7.29
C PRO A 38 -2.15 -2.76 5.79
N ILE A 39 -3.22 -2.64 4.99
CA ILE A 39 -3.15 -2.79 3.54
C ILE A 39 -2.36 -1.64 2.89
N ILE A 40 -2.38 -0.46 3.52
CA ILE A 40 -1.63 0.71 3.05
C ILE A 40 -0.11 0.45 3.05
N TYR A 41 0.37 -0.55 3.81
CA TYR A 41 1.77 -0.96 3.76
C TYR A 41 2.25 -1.34 2.36
N GLU A 42 1.38 -1.93 1.52
CA GLU A 42 1.73 -2.24 0.13
C GLU A 42 2.02 -0.98 -0.70
N LEU A 43 1.52 0.18 -0.29
CA LEU A 43 1.75 1.48 -0.94
C LEU A 43 3.04 2.15 -0.48
N LYS A 44 3.77 1.60 0.50
CA LYS A 44 5.01 2.19 1.03
C LYS A 44 6.01 2.58 -0.05
N ASN A 45 6.08 1.77 -1.11
CA ASN A 45 6.99 1.96 -2.24
C ASN A 45 6.28 2.43 -3.52
N TRP A 46 5.07 3.00 -3.46
CA TRP A 46 4.38 3.53 -4.63
C TRP A 46 5.23 4.57 -5.39
N PRO A 47 5.30 4.57 -6.75
CA PRO A 47 4.72 3.63 -7.73
C PRO A 47 5.74 2.59 -8.24
N THR A 48 6.70 2.17 -7.41
CA THR A 48 7.88 1.36 -7.79
C THR A 48 7.55 0.03 -8.49
N LEU A 49 6.38 -0.56 -8.23
CA LEU A 49 5.94 -1.79 -8.93
C LEU A 49 6.04 -1.64 -10.45
N TYR A 50 5.62 -0.49 -10.97
CA TYR A 50 5.65 -0.18 -12.40
C TYR A 50 7.07 0.01 -12.92
N LEU A 51 7.92 0.65 -12.11
CA LEU A 51 9.30 0.98 -12.47
C LEU A 51 10.21 -0.27 -12.47
N LYS A 52 9.96 -1.24 -11.58
CA LYS A 52 10.75 -2.49 -11.49
C LYS A 52 10.68 -3.35 -12.75
N LYS A 53 9.65 -3.17 -13.60
CA LYS A 53 9.42 -3.96 -14.81
C LYS A 53 9.95 -3.27 -16.08
N LYS A 54 10.83 -2.27 -15.91
CA LYS A 54 11.48 -1.49 -16.97
C LYS A 54 12.06 -2.28 -18.15
N LYS A 55 12.55 -3.50 -17.94
CA LYS A 55 13.03 -4.38 -19.02
C LYS A 55 11.96 -4.72 -20.08
N TYR A 56 10.68 -4.61 -19.72
CA TYR A 56 9.55 -4.85 -20.62
C TYR A 56 9.00 -3.58 -21.27
N PHE A 57 9.49 -2.40 -20.88
CA PHE A 57 9.00 -1.11 -21.37
C PHE A 57 9.01 -0.98 -22.89
N PRO A 58 10.05 -1.43 -23.63
CA PRO A 58 10.02 -1.40 -25.10
C PRO A 58 8.81 -2.12 -25.70
N LYS A 59 8.44 -3.28 -25.13
CA LYS A 59 7.27 -4.02 -25.58
C LYS A 59 5.97 -3.38 -25.12
N ILE A 60 5.93 -2.88 -23.89
CA ILE A 60 4.73 -2.25 -23.33
C ILE A 60 4.43 -0.92 -24.02
N ALA A 61 5.43 -0.18 -24.50
CA ALA A 61 5.26 1.06 -25.24
C ALA A 61 4.61 0.87 -26.63
N SER A 62 4.48 -0.37 -27.10
CA SER A 62 3.82 -0.67 -28.37
C SER A 62 2.30 -0.42 -28.29
N PRO A 63 1.62 -0.12 -29.42
CA PRO A 63 0.19 0.09 -29.44
C PRO A 63 -0.61 -1.05 -28.81
N GLU A 64 -1.69 -0.67 -28.14
CA GLU A 64 -2.60 -1.45 -27.29
C GLU A 64 -1.98 -2.04 -26.01
N TYR A 65 -0.68 -2.35 -25.98
CA TYR A 65 0.00 -2.70 -24.73
C TYR A 65 0.15 -1.47 -23.83
N ASN A 66 0.45 -0.32 -24.43
CA ASN A 66 0.59 0.92 -23.71
C ASN A 66 -0.75 1.33 -23.09
N GLU A 67 -1.83 1.18 -23.86
CA GLU A 67 -3.19 1.46 -23.43
C GLU A 67 -3.65 0.52 -22.31
N ALA A 68 -3.29 -0.76 -22.40
CA ALA A 68 -3.54 -1.72 -21.33
C ALA A 68 -2.78 -1.35 -20.04
N MET A 69 -1.51 -0.92 -20.14
CA MET A 69 -0.75 -0.45 -18.98
C MET A 69 -1.36 0.81 -18.39
N GLN A 70 -1.78 1.74 -19.24
CA GLN A 70 -2.44 2.96 -18.81
C GLN A 70 -3.74 2.67 -18.06
N LEU A 71 -4.59 1.78 -18.59
CA LEU A 71 -5.81 1.37 -17.93
C LEU A 71 -5.55 0.73 -16.57
N LEU A 72 -4.48 -0.08 -16.44
CA LEU A 72 -4.12 -0.72 -15.17
C LEU A 72 -3.68 0.31 -14.12
N ILE A 73 -2.82 1.26 -14.50
CA ILE A 73 -2.38 2.35 -13.62
C ILE A 73 -3.59 3.21 -13.20
N THR A 74 -4.46 3.54 -14.16
CA THR A 74 -5.70 4.28 -13.87
C THR A 74 -6.58 3.53 -12.90
N LEU A 75 -6.82 2.23 -13.10
CA LEU A 75 -7.60 1.39 -12.18
C LEU A 75 -7.03 1.45 -10.77
N ASP A 76 -5.71 1.31 -10.62
CA ASP A 76 -5.07 1.33 -9.30
C ASP A 76 -5.26 2.66 -8.59
N ILE A 77 -4.94 3.77 -9.28
CA ILE A 77 -5.09 5.12 -8.72
C ILE A 77 -6.54 5.39 -8.38
N TYR A 78 -7.46 5.04 -9.28
CA TYR A 78 -8.90 5.25 -9.09
C TYR A 78 -9.43 4.43 -7.90
N SER A 79 -8.97 3.20 -7.74
CA SER A 79 -9.35 2.33 -6.62
C SER A 79 -8.83 2.88 -5.29
N ILE A 80 -7.58 3.35 -5.25
CA ILE A 80 -6.96 3.94 -4.06
C ILE A 80 -7.68 5.23 -3.67
N LEU A 81 -7.74 6.21 -4.59
CA LEU A 81 -8.37 7.51 -4.33
C LEU A 81 -9.87 7.35 -4.09
N GLY A 82 -10.57 6.57 -4.92
CA GLY A 82 -12.00 6.33 -4.77
C GLY A 82 -12.37 5.71 -3.42
N THR A 83 -11.55 4.77 -2.93
CA THR A 83 -11.74 4.19 -1.58
C THR A 83 -11.59 5.25 -0.49
N SER A 84 -10.54 6.06 -0.56
CA SER A 84 -10.28 7.11 0.43
C SER A 84 -11.37 8.19 0.45
N PHE A 85 -11.80 8.67 -0.72
CA PHE A 85 -12.88 9.64 -0.81
C PHE A 85 -14.21 9.07 -0.32
N ARG A 86 -14.51 7.79 -0.61
CA ARG A 86 -15.68 7.11 -0.04
C ARG A 86 -15.61 7.02 1.49
N LEU A 87 -14.47 6.63 2.06
CA LEU A 87 -14.29 6.57 3.53
C LEU A 87 -14.53 7.93 4.18
N LEU A 88 -14.06 9.01 3.52
CA LEU A 88 -14.26 10.39 3.97
C LEU A 88 -15.64 10.96 3.65
N LYS A 89 -16.49 10.23 2.91
CA LYS A 89 -17.81 10.68 2.44
C LYS A 89 -17.71 11.96 1.58
N THR A 90 -16.69 12.04 0.74
CA THR A 90 -16.45 13.12 -0.21
C THR A 90 -16.41 12.60 -1.65
N THR A 91 -16.41 13.51 -2.63
CA THR A 91 -16.41 13.16 -4.06
C THR A 91 -15.00 13.24 -4.62
N LEU A 92 -14.56 12.20 -5.32
CA LEU A 92 -13.26 12.21 -6.02
C LEU A 92 -13.25 13.27 -7.11
N GLU A 93 -12.41 14.29 -6.94
CA GLU A 93 -12.20 15.30 -7.96
C GLU A 93 -11.40 14.71 -9.13
N LYS A 94 -11.89 14.88 -10.37
CA LYS A 94 -11.17 14.42 -11.58
C LYS A 94 -9.72 14.89 -11.59
N LYS A 95 -9.46 16.14 -11.20
CA LYS A 95 -8.11 16.72 -11.15
C LYS A 95 -7.14 15.90 -10.29
N ARG A 96 -7.61 15.28 -9.20
CA ARG A 96 -6.77 14.46 -8.31
C ARG A 96 -6.29 13.18 -9.00
N LEU A 97 -7.18 12.53 -9.75
CA LEU A 97 -6.83 11.39 -10.59
C LEU A 97 -5.80 11.79 -11.66
N GLU A 98 -6.02 12.93 -12.31
CA GLU A 98 -5.13 13.44 -13.37
C GLU A 98 -3.73 13.78 -12.85
N ASP A 99 -3.66 14.46 -11.71
CA ASP A 99 -2.40 14.84 -11.08
C ASP A 99 -1.60 13.60 -10.65
N GLU A 100 -2.26 12.56 -10.11
CA GLU A 100 -1.59 11.32 -9.72
C GLU A 100 -1.13 10.50 -10.94
N LEU A 101 -1.95 10.41 -12.00
CA LEU A 101 -1.55 9.77 -13.25
C LEU A 101 -0.31 10.43 -13.83
N LYS A 102 -0.31 11.77 -13.88
CA LYS A 102 0.83 12.55 -14.36
C LYS A 102 2.10 12.21 -13.58
N LYS A 103 2.04 12.21 -12.24
CA LYS A 103 3.19 11.86 -11.38
C LYS A 103 3.75 10.47 -11.67
N VAL A 104 2.90 9.47 -11.87
CA VAL A 104 3.35 8.10 -12.20
C VAL A 104 4.06 8.07 -13.56
N TYR A 105 3.51 8.72 -14.57
CA TYR A 105 4.12 8.75 -15.91
C TYR A 105 5.39 9.61 -15.98
N ASP A 106 5.47 10.70 -15.21
CA ASP A 106 6.69 11.50 -15.08
C ASP A 106 7.83 10.62 -14.53
N LYS A 107 7.56 9.77 -13.53
CA LYS A 107 8.54 8.80 -13.00
C LYS A 107 8.91 7.69 -13.98
N ILE A 108 7.96 7.20 -14.78
CA ILE A 108 8.25 6.23 -15.83
C ILE A 108 9.20 6.85 -16.87
N SER A 109 8.91 8.08 -17.30
CA SER A 109 9.73 8.85 -18.23
C SER A 109 11.14 9.09 -17.67
N GLU A 110 11.25 9.54 -16.42
CA GLU A 110 12.53 9.72 -15.73
C GLU A 110 13.33 8.41 -15.68
N THR A 111 12.68 7.28 -15.35
CA THR A 111 13.32 5.96 -15.32
C THR A 111 13.82 5.56 -16.71
N CYS A 112 13.03 5.77 -17.76
CA CYS A 112 13.44 5.48 -19.14
C CYS A 112 14.65 6.32 -19.56
N ASN A 113 14.66 7.62 -19.23
CA ASN A 113 15.75 8.52 -19.57
C ASN A 113 17.04 8.17 -18.85
N ASN A 114 16.97 7.92 -17.54
CA ASN A 114 18.13 7.57 -16.72
C ASN A 114 18.78 6.25 -17.15
N GLU A 115 18.00 5.36 -17.77
CA GLU A 115 18.46 4.02 -18.16
C GLU A 115 18.54 3.79 -19.67
N ASN A 116 18.36 4.85 -20.46
CA ASN A 116 18.38 4.81 -21.94
C ASN A 116 17.43 3.76 -22.54
N ILE A 117 16.21 3.67 -22.02
CA ILE A 117 15.20 2.70 -22.47
C ILE A 117 14.31 3.35 -23.54
N PHE A 118 14.29 2.77 -24.74
CA PHE A 118 13.42 3.20 -25.84
C PHE A 118 12.87 1.98 -26.62
N PRO A 119 11.58 1.98 -27.04
CA PRO A 119 10.55 2.96 -26.70
C PRO A 119 10.09 2.90 -25.24
N CYS A 120 9.52 4.01 -24.74
CA CYS A 120 9.07 4.16 -23.35
C CYS A 120 7.52 4.25 -23.29
N PRO A 121 6.85 3.59 -22.33
CA PRO A 121 5.42 3.76 -22.12
C PRO A 121 5.06 5.22 -21.84
N MET A 122 3.96 5.68 -22.41
CA MET A 122 3.52 7.07 -22.33
C MET A 122 2.03 7.13 -22.07
N ARG A 123 1.57 8.22 -21.50
CA ARG A 123 0.14 8.49 -21.42
C ARG A 123 -0.36 8.89 -22.82
N THR A 124 -1.12 8.02 -23.49
CA THR A 124 -1.54 8.21 -24.89
C THR A 124 -2.97 8.72 -25.06
N PHE A 125 -3.81 8.64 -24.03
CA PHE A 125 -5.20 9.09 -24.08
C PHE A 125 -5.73 9.49 -22.70
N ASP A 126 -6.94 10.02 -22.63
CA ASP A 126 -7.69 10.08 -21.37
C ASP A 126 -8.49 8.79 -21.25
N VAL A 127 -8.16 7.94 -20.27
CA VAL A 127 -9.00 6.76 -19.99
C VAL A 127 -10.40 7.28 -19.68
N ASN A 128 -11.41 6.76 -20.37
CA ASN A 128 -12.77 7.18 -20.16
C ASN A 128 -13.20 6.85 -18.72
N THR A 129 -13.21 7.86 -17.86
CA THR A 129 -13.60 7.72 -16.44
C THR A 129 -15.09 7.51 -16.24
N ASN A 130 -15.91 7.57 -17.31
CA ASN A 130 -17.33 7.20 -17.25
C ASN A 130 -17.53 5.67 -17.16
N GLN A 131 -16.44 4.91 -17.11
CA GLN A 131 -16.50 3.49 -16.85
C GLN A 131 -16.64 3.16 -15.37
N ASP A 132 -17.20 1.99 -15.14
CA ASP A 132 -17.56 1.54 -13.80
C ASP A 132 -16.36 1.01 -13.02
N PHE A 133 -15.59 1.88 -12.37
CA PHE A 133 -14.54 1.46 -11.43
C PHE A 133 -15.09 1.10 -10.03
N GLU A 134 -16.40 1.23 -9.83
CA GLU A 134 -17.08 1.05 -8.54
C GLU A 134 -16.82 -0.32 -7.91
N PRO A 135 -16.79 -1.46 -8.63
CA PRO A 135 -16.52 -2.76 -8.00
C PRO A 135 -15.16 -2.80 -7.31
N PHE A 136 -14.13 -2.18 -7.90
CA PHE A 136 -12.78 -2.16 -7.33
C PHE A 136 -12.71 -1.24 -6.10
N ILE A 137 -13.42 -0.11 -6.12
CA ILE A 137 -13.56 0.78 -4.96
C ILE A 137 -14.27 0.04 -3.82
N GLN A 138 -15.39 -0.62 -4.11
CA GLN A 138 -16.18 -1.32 -3.11
C GLN A 138 -15.38 -2.46 -2.45
N ASP A 139 -14.65 -3.24 -3.22
CA ASP A 139 -13.80 -4.32 -2.71
C ASP A 139 -12.76 -3.81 -1.70
N LEU A 140 -12.04 -2.73 -2.05
CA LEU A 140 -11.04 -2.14 -1.16
C LEU A 140 -11.69 -1.41 0.02
N PHE A 141 -12.84 -0.76 -0.18
CA PHE A 141 -13.60 -0.10 0.89
C PHE A 141 -14.04 -1.09 1.96
N GLU A 142 -14.65 -2.22 1.57
CA GLU A 142 -15.07 -3.26 2.51
C GLU A 142 -13.87 -3.85 3.24
N LYS A 143 -12.74 -4.03 2.54
CA LYS A 143 -11.50 -4.50 3.17
C LYS A 143 -11.01 -3.52 4.23
N ARG A 144 -10.87 -2.23 3.89
CA ARG A 144 -10.48 -1.16 4.82
C ARG A 144 -11.42 -1.08 6.03
N LEU A 145 -12.74 -1.25 5.85
CA LEU A 145 -13.68 -1.28 6.98
C LEU A 145 -13.50 -2.49 7.90
N ARG A 146 -13.10 -3.66 7.37
CA ARG A 146 -12.76 -4.83 8.19
C ARG A 146 -11.46 -4.59 8.96
N ASP A 147 -10.45 -4.05 8.28
CA ASP A 147 -9.15 -3.74 8.87
C ASP A 147 -9.25 -2.73 10.03
N GLN A 148 -10.10 -1.71 9.89
CA GLN A 148 -10.40 -0.74 10.96
C GLN A 148 -11.03 -1.37 12.21
N LYS A 149 -11.76 -2.48 12.04
CA LYS A 149 -12.45 -3.20 13.13
C LYS A 149 -11.60 -4.35 13.70
N ALA A 150 -10.46 -4.67 13.09
CA ALA A 150 -9.60 -5.74 13.55
C ALA A 150 -9.03 -5.43 14.94
N ASP A 151 -8.87 -6.48 15.75
CA ASP A 151 -8.21 -6.37 17.05
C ASP A 151 -6.74 -6.00 16.84
N ILE A 152 -6.30 -4.93 17.51
CA ILE A 152 -4.98 -4.35 17.33
C ILE A 152 -3.90 -5.34 17.73
N MET A 153 -4.06 -5.98 18.89
CA MET A 153 -3.03 -6.86 19.41
C MET A 153 -2.91 -8.14 18.59
N SER A 154 -4.03 -8.72 18.19
CA SER A 154 -4.04 -9.87 17.27
C SER A 154 -3.33 -9.54 15.96
N THR A 155 -3.57 -8.33 15.42
CA THR A 155 -2.90 -7.84 14.20
C THR A 155 -1.39 -7.71 14.40
N ILE A 156 -0.96 -7.12 15.53
CA ILE A 156 0.46 -6.93 15.83
C ILE A 156 1.17 -8.26 16.10
N GLU A 157 0.54 -9.18 16.82
CA GLU A 157 1.07 -10.54 17.06
C GLU A 157 1.26 -11.28 15.73
N GLU A 158 0.32 -11.16 14.79
CA GLU A 158 0.46 -11.72 13.44
C GLU A 158 1.58 -11.05 12.62
N ILE A 159 1.70 -9.72 12.69
CA ILE A 159 2.80 -8.98 12.05
C ILE A 159 4.14 -9.43 12.63
N ALA A 160 4.24 -9.52 13.96
CA ALA A 160 5.44 -9.95 14.65
C ALA A 160 5.82 -11.37 14.24
N TYR A 161 4.86 -12.30 14.25
CA TYR A 161 5.10 -13.70 13.95
C TYR A 161 5.61 -13.92 12.53
N ASN A 162 5.11 -13.14 11.56
CA ASN A 162 5.50 -13.23 10.15
C ASN A 162 6.67 -12.31 9.77
N SER A 163 7.26 -11.59 10.72
CA SER A 163 8.34 -10.65 10.45
C SER A 163 9.67 -11.37 10.19
N GLU A 164 10.49 -10.83 9.28
CA GLU A 164 11.87 -11.31 9.08
C GLU A 164 12.67 -11.24 10.39
N PHE A 165 12.42 -10.21 11.21
CA PHE A 165 13.01 -10.06 12.54
C PHE A 165 12.78 -11.30 13.42
N PHE A 166 11.54 -11.76 13.53
CA PHE A 166 11.23 -12.91 14.38
C PHE A 166 11.77 -14.22 13.81
N GLU A 167 11.80 -14.36 12.47
CA GLU A 167 12.43 -15.52 11.82
C GLU A 167 13.95 -15.59 12.06
N GLU A 168 14.66 -14.46 12.03
CA GLU A 168 16.07 -14.43 12.42
C GLU A 168 16.26 -14.71 13.91
N LEU A 169 15.42 -14.12 14.77
CA LEU A 169 15.50 -14.33 16.21
C LEU A 169 15.27 -15.80 16.61
N LYS A 170 14.39 -16.53 15.90
CA LYS A 170 14.19 -17.98 16.09
C LYS A 170 15.47 -18.80 15.83
N LYS A 171 16.38 -18.31 14.98
CA LYS A 171 17.65 -19.00 14.70
C LYS A 171 18.63 -18.84 15.86
N GLU A 172 18.59 -17.70 16.54
CA GLU A 172 19.42 -17.40 17.72
C GLU A 172 18.86 -18.05 19.00
N VAL A 173 17.53 -18.05 19.15
CA VAL A 173 16.85 -18.50 20.37
C VAL A 173 15.87 -19.63 20.07
N ASN A 174 16.32 -20.88 20.27
CA ASN A 174 15.62 -22.08 19.81
C ASN A 174 14.19 -22.27 20.37
N TRP A 175 13.91 -21.86 21.61
CA TRP A 175 12.58 -22.08 22.22
C TRP A 175 11.50 -21.19 21.60
N LEU A 176 11.86 -20.10 20.91
CA LEU A 176 10.91 -19.26 20.17
C LEU A 176 10.22 -20.00 19.02
N LYS A 177 10.82 -21.08 18.51
CA LYS A 177 10.23 -21.93 17.45
C LYS A 177 8.93 -22.60 17.88
N ALA A 178 8.69 -22.75 19.19
CA ALA A 178 7.50 -23.39 19.75
C ALA A 178 6.39 -22.38 20.13
N ILE A 179 6.64 -21.07 19.96
CA ILE A 179 5.68 -20.03 20.32
C ILE A 179 4.54 -19.97 19.30
N LYS A 180 3.32 -19.87 19.83
CA LYS A 180 2.13 -19.60 19.03
C LYS A 180 2.01 -18.11 18.72
N VAL A 181 1.33 -17.78 17.62
CA VAL A 181 1.16 -16.41 17.12
C VAL A 181 0.77 -15.44 18.23
N GLU A 182 -0.22 -15.77 19.06
CA GLU A 182 -0.75 -14.92 20.13
C GLU A 182 0.21 -14.63 21.30
N ASN A 183 1.39 -15.26 21.32
CA ASN A 183 2.42 -15.07 22.35
C ASN A 183 3.74 -14.54 21.76
N THR A 184 3.74 -14.07 20.51
CA THR A 184 4.95 -13.65 19.81
C THR A 184 5.61 -12.46 20.48
N ILE A 185 4.85 -11.42 20.82
CA ILE A 185 5.38 -10.22 21.50
C ILE A 185 5.97 -10.58 22.86
N ARG A 186 5.31 -11.47 23.62
CA ARG A 186 5.86 -11.99 24.89
C ARG A 186 7.16 -12.76 24.67
N GLY A 187 7.21 -13.59 23.64
CA GLY A 187 8.42 -14.31 23.25
C GLY A 187 9.60 -13.37 22.97
N ILE A 188 9.36 -12.35 22.16
CA ILE A 188 10.34 -11.32 21.81
C ILE A 188 10.80 -10.56 23.07
N ALA A 189 9.88 -10.21 23.97
CA ALA A 189 10.20 -9.53 25.22
C ALA A 189 11.06 -10.39 26.16
N LEU A 190 10.71 -11.67 26.35
CA LEU A 190 11.48 -12.63 27.14
C LEU A 190 12.88 -12.90 26.55
N ALA A 191 13.05 -12.75 25.24
CA ALA A 191 14.36 -12.80 24.59
C ALA A 191 15.18 -11.50 24.77
N GLY A 192 14.62 -10.46 25.42
CA GLY A 192 15.28 -9.17 25.63
C GLY A 192 15.37 -8.29 24.38
N LYS A 193 14.50 -8.54 23.38
CA LYS A 193 14.60 -7.98 22.02
C LYS A 193 13.45 -7.05 21.65
N LEU A 194 12.68 -6.60 22.63
CA LEU A 194 11.44 -5.83 22.42
C LEU A 194 11.67 -4.47 21.75
N GLU A 195 12.64 -3.68 22.20
CA GLU A 195 12.88 -2.36 21.62
C GLU A 195 13.49 -2.46 20.20
N GLU A 196 14.37 -3.44 19.95
CA GLU A 196 14.87 -3.74 18.60
C GLU A 196 13.74 -4.15 17.64
N PHE A 197 12.76 -4.92 18.12
CA PHE A 197 11.58 -5.27 17.37
C PHE A 197 10.72 -4.04 17.06
N LEU A 198 10.46 -3.19 18.05
CA LEU A 198 9.71 -1.95 17.88
C LEU A 198 10.34 -1.05 16.82
N ASP A 199 11.68 -0.95 16.81
CA ASP A 199 12.44 -0.23 15.79
C ASP A 199 12.31 -0.84 14.39
N ASN A 200 12.18 -2.17 14.29
CA ASN A 200 11.99 -2.85 13.01
C ASN A 200 10.59 -2.60 12.41
N ILE A 201 9.56 -2.52 13.26
CA ILE A 201 8.16 -2.42 12.80
C ILE A 201 7.61 -0.99 12.75
N GLN A 202 8.41 0.04 13.04
CA GLN A 202 7.92 1.42 13.19
C GLN A 202 7.06 1.88 12.00
N ASP A 203 7.54 1.67 10.78
CA ASP A 203 6.82 2.06 9.57
C ASP A 203 5.48 1.33 9.43
N ILE A 204 5.40 0.06 9.85
CA ILE A 204 4.15 -0.72 9.83
C ILE A 204 3.17 -0.14 10.84
N VAL A 205 3.63 0.20 12.05
CA VAL A 205 2.80 0.83 13.09
C VAL A 205 2.25 2.17 12.60
N TYR A 206 3.09 3.00 11.98
CA TYR A 206 2.64 4.30 11.45
C TYR A 206 1.60 4.12 10.35
N LEU A 207 1.79 3.16 9.45
CA LEU A 207 0.83 2.92 8.38
C LEU A 207 -0.48 2.31 8.92
N LEU A 208 -0.41 1.44 9.93
CA LEU A 208 -1.57 0.91 10.65
C LEU A 208 -2.38 2.01 11.33
N SER A 209 -1.73 2.89 12.09
CA SER A 209 -2.42 4.00 12.72
C SER A 209 -3.01 4.97 11.70
N SER A 210 -2.35 5.18 10.57
CA SER A 210 -2.88 6.04 9.50
C SER A 210 -4.14 5.47 8.85
N GLU A 211 -4.23 4.14 8.78
CA GLU A 211 -5.36 3.40 8.23
C GLU A 211 -6.59 3.46 9.16
N ARG A 212 -6.35 3.26 10.46
CA ARG A 212 -7.36 3.26 11.52
C ARG A 212 -7.97 4.63 11.76
N THR A 213 -7.16 5.68 11.68
CA THR A 213 -7.57 7.07 11.96
C THR A 213 -8.00 7.84 10.72
N LEU A 214 -8.07 7.20 9.54
CA LEU A 214 -8.33 7.84 8.25
C LEU A 214 -7.33 8.97 7.90
N TYR A 215 -6.16 8.96 8.53
CA TYR A 215 -5.14 9.98 8.34
C TYR A 215 -4.57 9.91 6.92
N PHE A 216 -4.30 8.70 6.40
CA PHE A 216 -3.89 8.51 5.01
C PHE A 216 -4.92 9.09 4.04
N ASP A 217 -6.19 8.78 4.26
CA ASP A 217 -7.28 9.22 3.38
C ASP A 217 -7.41 10.75 3.39
N THR A 218 -7.26 11.37 4.56
CA THR A 218 -7.25 12.84 4.71
C THR A 218 -6.09 13.48 3.96
N LEU A 219 -4.89 12.88 4.00
CA LEU A 219 -3.72 13.39 3.29
C LEU A 219 -3.89 13.33 1.76
N LEU A 220 -4.58 12.32 1.24
CA LEU A 220 -4.84 12.17 -0.20
C LEU A 220 -5.73 13.28 -0.80
N LEU A 221 -6.44 14.05 0.04
CA LEU A 221 -7.20 15.21 -0.42
C LEU A 221 -6.27 16.29 -1.02
N SER A 222 -5.03 16.41 -0.53
CA SER A 222 -4.10 17.47 -0.93
C SER A 222 -2.76 16.96 -1.47
N ASN A 223 -2.32 15.75 -1.09
CA ASN A 223 -1.00 15.21 -1.41
C ASN A 223 -1.09 14.02 -2.38
N SER A 224 -0.02 13.73 -3.15
CA SER A 224 0.00 12.47 -3.93
C SER A 224 0.00 11.25 -3.03
N ILE A 225 -0.25 10.06 -3.61
CA ILE A 225 -0.15 8.80 -2.86
C ILE A 225 1.24 8.68 -2.21
N GLU A 226 2.31 8.91 -2.97
CA GLU A 226 3.68 8.85 -2.47
C GLU A 226 3.95 9.88 -1.37
N ASP A 227 3.56 11.15 -1.59
CA ASP A 227 3.80 12.22 -0.62
C ASP A 227 3.02 11.99 0.67
N SER A 228 1.82 11.40 0.57
CA SER A 228 0.99 11.03 1.73
C SER A 228 1.67 9.96 2.57
N ILE A 229 2.22 8.92 1.92
CA ILE A 229 3.01 7.89 2.59
C ILE A 229 4.25 8.49 3.26
N LYS A 230 5.03 9.31 2.55
CA LYS A 230 6.20 9.98 3.13
C LYS A 230 5.84 10.80 4.37
N LYS A 231 4.75 11.55 4.29
CA LYS A 231 4.25 12.37 5.38
C LYS A 231 3.80 11.53 6.58
N ILE A 232 3.14 10.40 6.37
CA ILE A 232 2.78 9.46 7.47
C ILE A 232 4.03 8.98 8.19
N LEU A 233 5.07 8.58 7.44
CA LEU A 233 6.31 8.08 8.05
C LEU A 233 7.06 9.18 8.80
N GLU A 234 7.08 10.40 8.27
CA GLU A 234 7.68 11.56 8.95
C GLU A 234 6.91 11.92 10.22
N ASP A 235 5.58 12.09 10.10
CA ASP A 235 4.73 12.48 11.22
C ASP A 235 4.65 11.36 12.28
N GLY A 236 4.79 10.08 11.89
CA GLY A 236 4.93 8.96 12.83
C GLY A 236 6.19 9.04 13.69
N ARG A 237 7.33 9.43 13.11
CA ARG A 237 8.58 9.67 13.87
C ARG A 237 8.45 10.85 14.82
N LYS A 238 7.68 11.87 14.45
CA LYS A 238 7.35 13.02 15.34
C LYS A 238 6.39 12.60 16.46
N ALA A 239 5.43 11.71 16.16
CA ALA A 239 4.46 11.22 17.13
C ALA A 239 5.12 10.51 18.32
N ILE A 240 6.09 9.61 18.06
CA ILE A 240 6.82 8.91 19.14
C ILE A 240 7.71 9.83 19.98
N LYS A 241 8.04 11.02 19.47
CA LYS A 241 8.76 12.08 20.19
C LYS A 241 7.83 13.09 20.87
N ASN A 242 6.52 12.89 20.78
CA ASN A 242 5.49 13.82 21.27
C ASN A 242 5.56 15.23 20.65
N GLU A 243 6.07 15.35 19.42
CA GLU A 243 6.18 16.62 18.70
C GLU A 243 4.87 17.04 18.00
N ILE A 244 3.93 16.10 17.84
CA ILE A 244 2.59 16.35 17.28
C ILE A 244 1.50 15.72 18.16
N ASN A 245 0.35 16.38 18.24
CA ASN A 245 -0.79 15.94 19.04
C ASN A 245 -2.08 15.97 18.23
N ASN A 246 -2.35 14.88 17.52
CA ASN A 246 -3.57 14.63 16.75
C ASN A 246 -4.01 13.17 16.96
N GLU A 247 -5.16 12.77 16.39
CA GLU A 247 -5.69 11.41 16.55
C GLU A 247 -4.72 10.33 16.06
N PHE A 248 -4.06 10.57 14.92
CA PHE A 248 -2.99 9.71 14.40
C PHE A 248 -1.87 9.49 15.42
N SER A 249 -1.31 10.56 15.99
CA SER A 249 -0.23 10.49 16.99
C SER A 249 -0.67 9.77 18.27
N LYS A 250 -1.92 9.98 18.71
CA LYS A 250 -2.48 9.27 19.86
C LYS A 250 -2.61 7.77 19.60
N ASP A 251 -3.09 7.36 18.42
CA ASP A 251 -3.23 5.95 18.05
C ASP A 251 -1.84 5.28 17.90
N VAL A 252 -0.85 5.97 17.31
CA VAL A 252 0.54 5.48 17.27
C VAL A 252 1.04 5.19 18.68
N ASN A 253 1.00 6.17 19.58
CA ASN A 253 1.49 6.01 20.95
C ASN A 253 0.71 4.93 21.72
N TYR A 254 -0.60 4.82 21.48
CA TYR A 254 -1.43 3.77 22.05
C TYR A 254 -0.97 2.37 21.61
N ILE A 255 -0.69 2.16 20.32
CA ILE A 255 -0.17 0.90 19.81
C ILE A 255 1.17 0.54 20.47
N TYR A 256 2.12 1.46 20.56
CA TYR A 256 3.40 1.20 21.25
C TYR A 256 3.18 0.84 22.73
N ALA A 257 2.27 1.53 23.41
CA ALA A 257 1.95 1.23 24.80
C ALA A 257 1.37 -0.18 24.97
N LEU A 258 0.45 -0.59 24.08
CA LEU A 258 -0.12 -1.94 24.08
C LEU A 258 0.96 -3.03 23.89
N ILE A 259 1.88 -2.83 22.95
CA ILE A 259 2.98 -3.78 22.69
C ILE A 259 3.85 -3.93 23.93
N ARG A 260 4.25 -2.81 24.55
CA ARG A 260 5.07 -2.82 25.77
C ARG A 260 4.35 -3.46 26.94
N GLN A 261 3.06 -3.18 27.10
CA GLN A 261 2.23 -3.79 28.14
C GLN A 261 2.15 -5.31 27.95
N GLN A 262 1.88 -5.77 26.72
CA GLN A 262 1.82 -7.19 26.40
C GLN A 262 3.15 -7.91 26.68
N GLY A 263 4.28 -7.26 26.36
CA GLY A 263 5.62 -7.78 26.66
C GLY A 263 6.00 -7.76 28.15
N SER A 264 5.33 -6.95 28.97
CA SER A 264 5.63 -6.80 30.40
C SER A 264 4.86 -7.78 31.30
N TYR A 265 3.83 -8.46 30.77
CA TYR A 265 3.14 -9.53 31.48
C TYR A 265 4.04 -10.78 31.52
N ILE A 266 4.80 -10.92 32.61
CA ILE A 266 5.63 -12.08 32.98
C ILE A 266 4.84 -12.99 33.93
#